data_AF-A0A5B7DBM9-F1
#
_entry.id   AF-A0A5B7DBM9-F1
#
_cell.length_a   1.000
_cell.length_b   1.000
_cell.length_c   1.000
_cell.angle_alpha   90.00
_cell.angle_beta   90.00
_cell.angle_gamma   90.00
#
_symmetry.space_group_name_H-M   'P 1'
#
loop_
_entity.id
_entity.type
_entity.pdbx_description
1 polymer ?
#
loop_
_entity_poly.entity_id
_entity_poly.type
_entity_poly.pdbx_seq_one_letter_code
_entity_poly.pdbx_strand_id
1 'polypeptide(L)'
;MDSSTSEQCDMLEEALGGPQKLAELTGSRAYKRFTGPQIAKIYQKRKEAYNNTERISLVSSFACSLLLGSYAPIDFADGSGMNLLDIKTKTWSQPCLDACAPGLAEKLGTPVASAERVGVVSGYFVDRYSFNPECAIVAFTGDNPASLAGKSGMEE
;
A
#
# COMPACT_ATOMS: atom_id res chain seq x y z
N MET A 1 -5.42 4.83 16.87
CA MET A 1 -4.85 4.00 15.80
C MET A 1 -4.77 2.55 16.29
N ASP A 2 -4.95 1.57 15.39
CA ASP A 2 -4.94 0.13 15.74
C ASP A 2 -3.56 -0.33 16.26
N SER A 3 -3.56 -1.19 17.27
CA SER A 3 -2.36 -1.78 17.89
C SER A 3 -2.55 -3.24 18.30
N SER A 4 -3.42 -3.96 17.58
CA SER A 4 -3.99 -5.24 17.99
C SER A 4 -3.40 -6.47 17.29
N THR A 5 -2.27 -6.30 16.60
CA THR A 5 -1.62 -7.31 15.73
C THR A 5 -0.24 -7.73 16.22
N SER A 6 0.02 -7.69 17.54
CA SER A 6 1.32 -8.10 18.11
C SER A 6 1.73 -9.49 17.63
N GLU A 7 0.80 -10.44 17.69
CA GLU A 7 1.02 -11.84 17.30
C GLU A 7 1.44 -11.95 15.82
N GLN A 8 0.79 -11.22 14.92
CA GLN A 8 1.11 -11.22 13.49
C GLN A 8 2.44 -10.52 13.19
N CYS A 9 2.82 -9.51 13.99
CA CYS A 9 4.15 -8.92 13.90
C CYS A 9 5.24 -9.92 14.28
N ASP A 10 5.05 -10.65 15.39
CA ASP A 10 6.02 -11.65 15.85
C ASP A 10 6.16 -12.80 14.83
N MET A 11 5.05 -13.30 14.28
CA MET A 11 5.06 -14.31 13.20
C MET A 11 5.82 -13.82 11.95
N LEU A 12 5.60 -12.57 11.54
CA LEU A 12 6.27 -11.99 10.38
C LEU A 12 7.77 -11.82 10.62
N GLU A 13 8.16 -11.33 11.80
CA GLU A 13 9.59 -11.20 12.16
C GLU A 13 10.24 -12.59 12.22
N GLU A 14 9.60 -13.60 12.82
CA GLU A 14 10.12 -14.97 12.89
C GLU A 14 10.30 -15.59 11.49
N ALA A 15 9.29 -15.49 10.62
CA ALA A 15 9.32 -16.04 9.25
C ALA A 15 10.45 -15.44 8.39
N LEU A 16 10.83 -14.19 8.66
CA LEU A 16 11.87 -13.48 7.91
C LEU A 16 13.26 -13.56 8.58
N GLY A 17 13.37 -14.29 9.70
CA GLY A 17 14.62 -14.49 10.43
C GLY A 17 15.01 -13.32 11.34
N GLY A 18 14.03 -12.57 11.84
CA GLY A 18 14.13 -11.57 12.89
C GLY A 18 13.76 -10.14 12.45
N PRO A 19 13.54 -9.23 13.42
CA PRO A 19 13.18 -7.83 13.18
C PRO A 19 14.18 -7.09 12.29
N GLN A 20 15.47 -7.38 12.45
CA GLN A 20 16.55 -6.72 11.70
C GLN A 20 16.54 -7.11 10.21
N LYS A 21 16.34 -8.40 9.89
CA LYS A 21 16.26 -8.86 8.50
C LYS A 21 15.04 -8.29 7.79
N LEU A 22 13.90 -8.24 8.50
CA LEU A 22 12.71 -7.57 7.98
C LEU A 22 12.97 -6.08 7.73
N ALA A 23 13.64 -5.39 8.66
CA ALA A 23 13.98 -3.98 8.51
C ALA A 23 14.94 -3.70 7.33
N GLU A 24 15.93 -4.55 7.11
CA GLU A 24 16.86 -4.43 5.96
C GLU A 24 16.17 -4.60 4.61
N LEU A 25 15.08 -5.36 4.58
CA LEU A 25 14.29 -5.65 3.39
C LEU A 25 13.22 -4.58 3.14
N THR A 26 12.45 -4.22 4.17
CA THR A 26 11.26 -3.36 4.02
C THR A 26 11.44 -1.95 4.60
N GLY A 27 12.63 -1.62 5.11
CA GLY A 27 12.92 -0.34 5.76
C GLY A 27 12.40 -0.19 7.20
N SER A 28 11.79 -1.23 7.78
CA SER A 28 11.26 -1.21 9.15
C SER A 28 11.09 -2.62 9.70
N ARG A 29 11.29 -2.78 11.01
CA ARG A 29 10.82 -3.97 11.74
C ARG A 29 9.28 -4.05 11.69
N ALA A 30 8.69 -5.11 12.22
CA ALA A 30 7.23 -5.22 12.21
C ALA A 30 6.62 -4.21 13.19
N TYR A 31 5.61 -3.47 12.71
CA TYR A 31 4.81 -2.58 13.53
C TYR A 31 3.34 -2.93 13.44
N LYS A 32 2.63 -2.89 14.57
CA LYS A 32 1.23 -3.33 14.64
C LYS A 32 0.31 -2.61 13.67
N ARG A 33 0.58 -1.32 13.40
CA ARG A 33 -0.22 -0.52 12.47
C ARG A 33 0.10 -0.78 10.99
N PHE A 34 1.21 -1.46 10.67
CA PHE A 34 1.61 -1.68 9.28
C PHE A 34 0.67 -2.68 8.62
N THR A 35 0.50 -2.54 7.31
CA THR A 35 -0.60 -3.17 6.58
C THR A 35 -0.46 -4.69 6.49
N GLY A 36 0.75 -5.24 6.35
CA GLY A 36 1.01 -6.68 6.33
C GLY A 36 0.43 -7.40 7.55
N PRO A 37 0.84 -7.04 8.80
CA PRO A 37 0.25 -7.60 10.01
C PRO A 37 -1.28 -7.45 10.13
N GLN A 38 -1.85 -6.34 9.63
CA GLN A 38 -3.31 -6.14 9.61
C GLN A 38 -4.01 -7.09 8.63
N ILE A 39 -3.43 -7.29 7.43
CA ILE A 39 -3.92 -8.26 6.45
C ILE A 39 -3.85 -9.68 7.03
N ALA A 40 -2.73 -10.04 7.65
CA ALA A 40 -2.55 -11.35 8.27
C ALA A 40 -3.62 -11.62 9.33
N LYS A 41 -3.93 -10.63 10.18
CA LYS A 41 -4.99 -10.75 11.19
C LYS A 41 -6.37 -10.92 10.55
N ILE A 42 -6.68 -10.19 9.47
CA ILE A 42 -7.95 -10.34 8.75
C ILE A 42 -8.04 -11.75 8.15
N TYR A 43 -6.99 -12.23 7.50
CA TYR A 43 -6.96 -13.58 6.95
C TYR A 43 -7.17 -14.65 8.05
N GLN A 44 -6.49 -14.54 9.18
CA GLN A 44 -6.58 -15.49 10.29
C GLN A 44 -7.95 -15.45 10.99
N LYS A 45 -8.52 -14.27 11.22
CA LYS A 45 -9.76 -14.10 12.01
C LYS A 45 -11.04 -14.04 11.18
N ARG A 46 -10.94 -13.69 9.90
CA ARG A 46 -12.06 -13.45 8.97
C ARG A 46 -11.73 -14.00 7.57
N LYS A 47 -11.33 -15.27 7.54
CA LYS A 47 -10.86 -15.95 6.32
C LYS A 47 -11.82 -15.85 5.14
N GLU A 48 -13.12 -16.00 5.37
CA GLU A 48 -14.13 -15.87 4.32
C GLU A 48 -14.14 -14.48 3.69
N ALA A 49 -14.08 -13.43 4.51
CA ALA A 49 -14.00 -12.06 4.02
C ALA A 49 -12.73 -11.84 3.18
N TYR A 50 -11.58 -12.35 3.64
CA TYR A 50 -10.34 -12.27 2.85
C TYR A 50 -10.43 -13.01 1.51
N ASN A 51 -11.02 -14.21 1.52
CA ASN A 51 -11.19 -15.01 0.31
C ASN A 51 -12.13 -14.32 -0.70
N ASN A 52 -13.13 -13.58 -0.22
CA ASN A 52 -14.04 -12.78 -1.04
C ASN A 52 -13.51 -11.37 -1.39
N THR A 53 -12.25 -11.05 -1.04
CA THR A 53 -11.63 -9.77 -1.38
C THR A 53 -10.88 -9.89 -2.71
N GLU A 54 -11.27 -9.13 -3.73
CA GLU A 54 -10.53 -9.08 -5.00
C GLU A 54 -9.35 -8.08 -4.98
N ARG A 55 -9.46 -6.99 -4.20
CA ARG A 55 -8.46 -5.92 -4.14
C ARG A 55 -8.23 -5.44 -2.71
N ILE A 56 -6.98 -5.19 -2.35
CA ILE A 56 -6.58 -4.54 -1.10
C ILE A 56 -5.84 -3.25 -1.45
N SER A 57 -6.34 -2.13 -0.92
CA SER A 57 -5.79 -0.79 -1.14
C SER A 57 -5.34 -0.17 0.18
N LEU A 58 -4.26 0.61 0.15
CA LEU A 58 -4.02 1.64 1.17
C LEU A 58 -5.02 2.78 0.98
N VAL A 59 -5.25 3.59 2.03
CA VAL A 59 -6.19 4.72 1.96
C VAL A 59 -5.85 5.68 0.80
N SER A 60 -4.56 5.93 0.56
CA SER A 60 -4.03 6.70 -0.57
C SER A 60 -4.50 6.13 -1.92
N SER A 61 -4.14 4.88 -2.22
CA SER A 61 -4.52 4.19 -3.46
C SER A 61 -6.04 4.00 -3.60
N PHE A 62 -6.77 3.81 -2.48
CA PHE A 62 -8.23 3.74 -2.49
C PHE A 62 -8.83 5.08 -2.93
N ALA A 63 -8.39 6.20 -2.34
CA ALA A 63 -8.84 7.53 -2.72
C ALA A 63 -8.50 7.86 -4.19
N CYS A 64 -7.31 7.48 -4.65
CA CYS A 64 -6.90 7.60 -6.05
C CYS A 64 -7.83 6.79 -6.98
N SER A 65 -8.20 5.58 -6.57
CA SER A 65 -9.10 4.71 -7.33
C SER A 65 -10.48 5.34 -7.56
N LEU A 66 -10.98 6.10 -6.57
CA LEU A 66 -12.24 6.82 -6.71
C LEU A 66 -12.18 7.84 -7.84
N LEU A 67 -11.09 8.61 -7.94
CA LEU A 67 -10.90 9.59 -9.01
C LEU A 67 -10.69 8.95 -10.38
N LEU A 68 -9.97 7.83 -10.44
CA LEU A 68 -9.78 7.06 -11.67
C LEU A 68 -11.05 6.37 -12.17
N GLY A 69 -11.93 5.95 -11.25
CA GLY A 69 -13.04 5.05 -11.57
C GLY A 69 -12.60 3.60 -11.83
N SER A 70 -11.38 3.25 -11.41
CA SER A 70 -10.78 1.92 -11.52
C SER A 70 -9.72 1.75 -10.42
N TYR A 71 -9.22 0.54 -10.19
CA TYR A 71 -8.19 0.32 -9.16
C TYR A 71 -6.88 1.03 -9.48
N ALA A 72 -6.50 1.96 -8.61
CA ALA A 72 -5.18 2.55 -8.62
C ALA A 72 -4.13 1.57 -8.06
N PRO A 73 -2.88 1.65 -8.54
CA PRO A 73 -1.76 0.98 -7.90
C PRO A 73 -1.40 1.63 -6.56
N ILE A 74 -0.66 0.89 -5.74
CA ILE A 74 -0.02 1.42 -4.52
C ILE A 74 1.33 2.02 -4.93
N ASP A 75 1.67 3.22 -4.45
CA ASP A 75 2.96 3.82 -4.75
C ASP A 75 4.09 3.27 -3.86
N PHE A 76 5.34 3.46 -4.27
CA PHE A 76 6.49 2.97 -3.51
C PHE A 76 6.63 3.61 -2.12
N ALA A 77 6.28 4.88 -1.95
CA ALA A 77 6.48 5.57 -0.69
C ALA A 77 5.49 5.09 0.39
N ASP A 78 4.19 5.06 0.10
CA ASP A 78 3.20 4.55 1.05
C ASP A 78 3.27 3.02 1.16
N GLY A 79 3.59 2.33 0.06
CA GLY A 79 3.83 0.88 0.03
C GLY A 79 4.96 0.42 0.95
N SER A 80 5.93 1.30 1.26
CA SER A 80 6.99 1.02 2.23
C SER A 80 6.47 0.91 3.67
N GLY A 81 5.31 1.49 3.97
CA GLY A 81 4.63 1.41 5.28
C GLY A 81 3.89 0.10 5.56
N MET A 82 4.14 -0.95 4.76
CA MET A 82 3.36 -2.19 4.80
C MET A 82 4.07 -3.39 5.44
N ASN A 83 5.40 -3.35 5.62
CA ASN A 83 6.25 -4.53 5.84
C ASN A 83 6.15 -5.59 4.72
N LEU A 84 5.85 -5.17 3.49
CA LEU A 84 5.67 -6.08 2.34
C LEU A 84 6.54 -5.71 1.13
N LEU A 85 6.83 -4.43 0.92
CA LEU A 85 7.64 -3.94 -0.20
C LEU A 85 9.13 -4.13 0.09
N ASP A 86 9.87 -4.75 -0.83
CA ASP A 86 11.33 -4.64 -0.85
C ASP A 86 11.70 -3.25 -1.35
N ILE A 87 12.24 -2.43 -0.44
CA ILE A 87 12.52 -1.02 -0.72
C ILE A 87 13.72 -0.83 -1.67
N LYS A 88 14.53 -1.86 -1.95
CA LYS A 88 15.65 -1.79 -2.88
C LYS A 88 15.22 -2.15 -4.29
N THR A 89 14.48 -3.26 -4.42
CA THR A 89 14.03 -3.76 -5.73
C THR A 89 12.73 -3.12 -6.21
N LYS A 90 11.99 -2.45 -5.31
CA LYS A 90 10.69 -1.81 -5.59
C LYS A 90 9.63 -2.81 -6.05
N THR A 91 9.73 -4.04 -5.55
CA THR A 91 8.76 -5.12 -5.79
C THR A 91 8.29 -5.70 -4.47
N TRP A 92 7.15 -6.40 -4.47
CA TRP A 92 6.71 -7.09 -3.25
C TRP A 92 7.66 -8.23 -2.90
N SER A 93 8.04 -8.32 -1.63
CA SER A 93 8.81 -9.44 -1.10
C SER A 93 7.91 -10.66 -0.97
N GLN A 94 8.15 -11.67 -1.82
CA GLN A 94 7.37 -12.92 -1.76
C GLN A 94 7.38 -13.57 -0.36
N PRO A 95 8.53 -13.67 0.36
CA PRO A 95 8.53 -14.15 1.73
C PRO A 95 7.65 -13.34 2.69
N CYS A 96 7.58 -12.02 2.55
CA CYS A 96 6.71 -11.18 3.38
C CYS A 96 5.23 -11.40 3.04
N LEU A 97 4.90 -11.57 1.76
CA LEU A 97 3.54 -11.87 1.32
C LEU A 97 3.07 -13.22 1.86
N ASP A 98 3.89 -14.26 1.70
CA ASP A 98 3.58 -15.63 2.12
C ASP A 98 3.39 -15.73 3.64
N ALA A 99 4.18 -14.98 4.42
CA ALA A 99 4.04 -14.89 5.86
C ALA A 99 2.75 -14.19 6.32
N CYS A 100 2.12 -13.38 5.45
CA CYS A 100 0.93 -12.62 5.79
C CYS A 100 -0.36 -13.30 5.34
N ALA A 101 -0.52 -13.61 4.04
CA ALA A 101 -1.73 -14.23 3.51
C ALA A 101 -1.55 -14.81 2.09
N PRO A 102 -2.27 -15.89 1.73
CA PRO A 102 -2.15 -16.51 0.42
C PRO A 102 -2.75 -15.67 -0.71
N GLY A 103 -2.11 -15.63 -1.87
CA GLY A 103 -2.60 -14.88 -3.04
C GLY A 103 -2.55 -13.36 -2.89
N LEU A 104 -1.77 -12.86 -1.93
CA LEU A 104 -1.75 -11.43 -1.59
C LEU A 104 -1.18 -10.54 -2.72
N ALA A 105 -0.21 -11.05 -3.51
CA ALA A 105 0.37 -10.30 -4.62
C ALA A 105 -0.70 -9.81 -5.62
N GLU A 106 -1.63 -10.69 -6.00
CA GLU A 106 -2.71 -10.38 -6.95
C GLU A 106 -3.65 -9.31 -6.40
N LYS A 107 -4.00 -9.42 -5.11
CA LYS A 107 -4.88 -8.45 -4.43
C LYS A 107 -4.25 -7.06 -4.28
N LEU A 108 -2.92 -6.96 -4.24
CA LEU A 108 -2.19 -5.68 -4.17
C LEU A 108 -1.90 -5.09 -5.57
N GLY A 109 -1.72 -5.93 -6.59
CA GLY A 109 -1.23 -5.53 -7.91
C GLY A 109 0.22 -5.05 -7.88
N THR A 110 0.69 -4.50 -9.00
CA THR A 110 2.07 -4.01 -9.11
C THR A 110 2.20 -2.62 -8.50
N PRO A 111 3.19 -2.37 -7.62
CA PRO A 111 3.43 -1.03 -7.09
C PRO A 111 4.14 -0.15 -8.13
N VAL A 112 3.97 1.17 -8.01
CA VAL A 112 4.46 2.15 -8.99
C VAL A 112 5.25 3.28 -8.34
N ALA A 113 5.94 4.10 -9.15
CA ALA A 113 6.59 5.29 -8.64
C ALA A 113 5.56 6.33 -8.16
N SER A 114 5.87 7.07 -7.09
CA SER A 114 4.96 8.08 -6.52
C SER A 114 4.62 9.22 -7.48
N ALA A 115 5.49 9.52 -8.43
CA ALA A 115 5.27 10.55 -9.45
C ALA A 115 4.65 10.00 -10.76
N GLU A 116 4.24 8.72 -10.78
CA GLU A 116 3.71 8.09 -11.98
C GLU A 116 2.30 8.61 -12.31
N ARG A 117 2.07 8.96 -13.59
CA ARG A 117 0.73 9.23 -14.10
C ARG A 117 0.00 7.89 -14.26
N VAL A 118 -0.99 7.66 -13.41
CA VAL A 118 -1.74 6.40 -13.35
C VAL A 118 -3.00 6.40 -14.23
N GLY A 119 -3.40 7.57 -14.75
CA GLY A 119 -4.50 7.67 -15.70
C GLY A 119 -5.02 9.09 -15.90
N VAL A 120 -6.29 9.17 -16.30
CA VAL A 120 -7.09 10.39 -16.35
C VAL A 120 -8.28 10.25 -15.41
N VAL A 121 -8.88 11.37 -15.03
CA VAL A 121 -10.07 11.38 -14.18
C VAL A 121 -11.22 10.62 -14.82
N SER A 122 -12.00 9.90 -14.01
CA SER A 122 -13.19 9.19 -14.45
C SER A 122 -14.20 10.14 -15.10
N GLY A 123 -14.88 9.65 -16.15
CA GLY A 123 -16.01 10.34 -16.78
C GLY A 123 -17.09 10.77 -15.79
N TYR A 124 -17.24 10.07 -14.66
CA TYR A 124 -18.13 10.49 -13.58
C TYR A 124 -17.86 11.92 -13.11
N PHE A 125 -16.59 12.32 -12.93
CA PHE A 125 -16.25 13.68 -12.48
C PHE A 125 -16.30 14.70 -13.62
N VAL A 126 -16.09 14.26 -14.86
CA VAL A 126 -16.30 15.09 -16.05
C VAL A 126 -17.77 15.48 -16.14
N ASP A 127 -18.68 14.51 -16.12
CA ASP A 127 -20.11 14.74 -16.30
C ASP A 127 -20.74 15.48 -15.11
N ARG A 128 -20.32 15.16 -13.88
CA ARG A 128 -20.94 15.68 -12.66
C ARG A 128 -20.38 17.02 -12.21
N TYR A 129 -19.08 17.24 -12.42
CA TYR A 129 -18.35 18.38 -11.86
C TYR A 129 -17.57 19.17 -12.92
N SER A 130 -17.75 18.84 -14.20
CA SER A 130 -17.11 19.53 -15.34
C SER A 130 -15.59 19.53 -15.26
N PHE A 131 -14.98 18.45 -14.73
CA PHE A 131 -13.53 18.27 -14.83
C PHE A 131 -13.11 18.20 -16.30
N ASN A 132 -11.92 18.70 -16.62
CA ASN A 132 -11.33 18.47 -17.94
C ASN A 132 -11.14 16.95 -18.14
N PRO A 133 -11.62 16.35 -19.25
CA PRO A 133 -11.44 14.92 -19.51
C PRO A 133 -9.97 14.49 -19.60
N GLU A 134 -9.06 15.42 -19.87
CA GLU A 134 -7.61 15.18 -19.89
C GLU A 134 -6.94 15.43 -18.53
N CYS A 135 -7.71 15.68 -17.46
CA CYS A 135 -7.18 15.87 -16.12
C CYS A 135 -6.42 14.60 -15.68
N ALA A 136 -5.10 14.71 -15.61
CA ALA A 136 -4.23 13.61 -15.24
C ALA A 136 -4.36 13.29 -13.75
N ILE A 137 -4.40 11.99 -13.44
CA ILE A 137 -4.28 11.49 -12.07
C ILE A 137 -2.86 10.93 -11.90
N VAL A 138 -2.14 11.47 -10.93
CA VAL A 138 -0.83 10.96 -10.48
C VAL A 138 -1.08 10.02 -9.29
N ALA A 139 -0.23 9.01 -9.11
CA ALA A 139 -0.32 8.08 -7.99
C ALA A 139 -0.40 8.85 -6.65
N PHE A 140 -1.34 8.45 -5.79
CA PHE A 140 -1.44 9.03 -4.46
C PHE A 140 -0.45 8.34 -3.52
N THR A 141 0.01 9.07 -2.51
CA THR A 141 0.95 8.59 -1.48
C THR A 141 0.40 8.88 -0.08
N GLY A 142 1.05 8.32 0.94
CA GLY A 142 0.78 8.60 2.34
C GLY A 142 1.00 10.06 2.71
N ASP A 143 0.35 10.49 3.80
CA ASP A 143 0.37 11.85 4.31
C ASP A 143 1.77 12.36 4.69
N ASN A 144 2.61 11.51 5.28
CA ASN A 144 3.99 11.86 5.66
C ASN A 144 4.88 12.07 4.43
N PRO A 145 4.93 11.15 3.42
CA PRO A 145 5.59 11.43 2.15
C PRO A 145 5.08 12.70 1.44
N ALA A 146 3.75 12.91 1.41
CA ALA A 146 3.17 14.11 0.81
C ALA A 146 3.61 15.39 1.55
N SER A 147 3.63 15.34 2.88
CA SER A 147 4.10 16.45 3.72
C SER A 147 5.59 16.74 3.53
N LEU A 148 6.41 15.72 3.26
CA LEU A 148 7.83 15.91 2.90
C LEU A 148 7.95 16.66 1.56
N ALA A 149 7.22 16.21 0.54
CA ALA A 149 7.23 16.86 -0.77
C ALA A 149 6.78 18.34 -0.68
N GLY A 150 5.75 18.63 0.13
CA GLY A 150 5.27 20.00 0.35
C GLY A 150 6.28 20.91 1.05
N LYS A 151 7.19 20.35 1.86
CA LYS A 151 8.26 21.13 2.53
C LYS A 151 9.44 21.42 1.60
N SER A 152 9.79 20.47 0.73
CA SER A 152 10.91 20.62 -0.21
C SER A 152 10.68 21.67 -1.30
N GLY A 153 9.43 22.10 -1.52
CA GLY A 153 9.11 23.22 -2.41
C GLY A 153 9.35 24.62 -1.82
N MET A 154 9.95 24.73 -0.62
CA MET A 154 10.26 26.01 0.03
C MET A 154 11.76 26.36 0.06
N GLU A 155 12.62 25.60 -0.65
CA GLU A 155 14.08 25.85 -0.73
C GLU A 155 14.54 26.27 -2.15
N GLU A 156 13.68 26.91 -2.95
CA GLU A 156 14.10 27.78 -4.07
C GLU A 156 14.02 29.25 -3.68
#